data_AF-A0A960LWD2-F1
#
_entry.id   AF-A0A960LWD2-F1
#
_cell.length_a   1.000
_cell.length_b   1.000
_cell.length_c   1.000
_cell.angle_alpha   90.00
_cell.angle_beta   90.00
_cell.angle_gamma   90.00
#
_symmetry.space_group_name_H-M   'P 1'
#
loop_
_entity.id
_entity.type
_entity.pdbx_description
1 polymer ?
#
loop_
_entity_poly.entity_id
_entity_poly.type
_entity_poly.pdbx_seq_one_letter_code
_entity_poly.pdbx_strand_id
1 'polypeptide(L)'
;MAYPKYNKKVQVGTIHTFQGKEAKVVFLVLGGNRNNLRALEWASSSPNILNTAITRAKDYLYVIGNRQVWKDYGYFSYLHKAFDEKGIFIGV
;
A
#
# COMPACT_ATOMS: atom_id res chain seq x y z
N MET A 1 -10.73 27.03 1.51
CA MET A 1 -11.47 25.80 1.86
C MET A 1 -10.59 24.98 2.80
N ALA A 2 -10.90 24.93 4.09
CA ALA A 2 -10.12 24.16 5.06
C ALA A 2 -10.61 22.70 5.05
N TYR A 3 -9.71 21.75 4.80
CA TYR A 3 -10.03 20.33 4.92
C TYR A 3 -10.28 20.00 6.41
N PRO A 4 -11.36 19.28 6.76
CA PRO A 4 -11.63 18.91 8.14
C PRO A 4 -10.43 18.14 8.71
N LYS A 5 -9.90 18.62 9.84
CA LYS A 5 -8.83 17.93 10.59
C LYS A 5 -9.27 16.48 10.81
N TYR A 6 -8.49 15.54 10.27
CA TYR A 6 -8.76 14.10 10.34
C TYR A 6 -9.25 13.69 11.73
N ASN A 7 -10.29 12.85 11.77
CA ASN A 7 -10.78 12.23 12.99
C ASN A 7 -9.60 11.59 13.75
N LYS A 8 -9.39 11.94 15.04
CA LYS A 8 -8.27 11.46 15.88
C LYS A 8 -8.12 9.93 15.93
N LYS A 9 -9.12 9.18 15.45
CA LYS A 9 -9.14 7.71 15.39
C LYS A 9 -8.41 7.13 14.17
N VAL A 10 -8.14 7.92 13.13
CA VAL A 10 -7.41 7.45 11.94
C VAL A 10 -5.96 7.90 12.03
N GLN A 11 -5.04 6.93 12.05
CA GLN A 11 -3.61 7.19 12.01
C GLN A 11 -3.15 7.23 10.56
N VAL A 12 -2.43 8.28 10.18
CA VAL A 12 -1.85 8.47 8.85
C VAL A 12 -0.37 8.76 9.01
N GLY A 13 0.46 8.13 8.18
CA GLY A 13 1.91 8.25 8.25
C GLY A 13 2.58 7.45 7.15
N THR A 14 3.91 7.45 7.14
CA THR A 14 4.68 6.57 6.25
C THR A 14 4.85 5.21 6.91
N ILE A 15 5.34 4.23 6.15
CA ILE A 15 5.57 2.87 6.65
C ILE A 15 6.46 2.83 7.91
N HIS A 16 7.48 3.69 7.97
CA HIS A 16 8.35 3.82 9.13
C HIS A 16 7.61 4.28 10.40
N THR A 17 6.54 5.06 10.25
CA THR A 17 5.72 5.56 11.38
C THR A 17 4.90 4.46 12.07
N PHE A 18 4.68 3.34 11.37
CA PHE A 18 3.82 2.24 11.81
C PHE A 18 4.59 1.01 12.30
N GLN A 19 5.92 1.09 12.43
CA GLN A 19 6.71 0.01 12.99
C GLN A 19 6.24 -0.30 14.42
N GLY A 20 5.90 -1.56 14.70
CA GLY A 20 5.40 -2.00 16.02
C GLY A 20 3.94 -1.66 16.34
N LYS A 21 3.19 -1.02 15.43
CA LYS A 21 1.77 -0.67 15.63
C LYS A 21 0.87 -1.48 14.71
N GLU A 22 -0.25 -2.00 15.19
CA GLU A 22 -1.20 -2.78 14.38
C GLU A 22 -2.58 -2.11 14.34
N ALA A 23 -3.36 -2.42 13.31
CA ALA A 23 -4.73 -1.96 13.14
C ALA A 23 -5.62 -3.07 12.58
N LYS A 24 -6.92 -3.04 12.90
CA LYS A 24 -7.90 -3.97 12.29
C LYS A 24 -7.89 -3.87 10.77
N VAL A 25 -7.86 -2.63 10.26
CA VAL A 25 -7.84 -2.33 8.83
C VAL A 25 -6.63 -1.44 8.53
N VAL A 26 -5.89 -1.79 7.48
CA VAL A 26 -4.80 -0.98 6.94
C VAL A 26 -5.10 -0.59 5.50
N PHE A 27 -4.86 0.69 5.19
CA PHE A 27 -4.89 1.22 3.83
C PHE A 27 -3.47 1.52 3.39
N LEU A 28 -2.93 0.72 2.47
CA LEU A 28 -1.67 1.00 1.80
C LEU A 28 -1.94 1.84 0.56
N VAL A 29 -1.62 3.13 0.63
CA VAL A 29 -1.79 4.05 -0.50
C VAL A 29 -0.47 4.19 -1.23
N LEU A 30 -0.44 3.70 -2.47
CA LEU A 30 0.71 3.74 -3.36
C LEU A 30 0.58 4.93 -4.30
N GLY A 31 1.54 5.86 -4.19
CA GLY A 31 1.82 6.81 -5.26
C GLY A 31 2.51 6.13 -6.44
N GLY A 32 3.00 6.91 -7.40
CA GLY A 32 3.81 6.39 -8.49
C GLY A 32 3.24 6.70 -9.87
N ASN A 33 4.14 6.98 -10.80
CA ASN A 33 3.84 7.34 -12.17
C ASN A 33 4.86 6.64 -13.08
N ARG A 34 4.43 6.17 -14.25
CA ARG A 34 5.30 5.59 -15.28
C ARG A 34 6.41 6.53 -15.72
N ASN A 35 6.21 7.84 -15.59
CA ASN A 35 7.23 8.84 -15.94
C ASN A 35 8.32 9.00 -14.87
N ASN A 36 8.18 8.39 -13.68
CA ASN A 36 9.17 8.46 -12.61
C ASN A 36 9.42 7.06 -12.02
N LEU A 37 10.20 6.28 -12.75
CA LEU A 37 10.49 4.88 -12.42
C LEU A 37 11.32 4.70 -11.14
N ARG A 38 12.20 5.66 -10.81
CA ARG A 38 13.08 5.56 -9.63
C ARG A 38 12.29 5.41 -8.33
N ALA A 39 11.15 6.09 -8.21
CA ALA A 39 10.30 5.97 -7.02
C ALA A 39 9.65 4.58 -6.91
N LEU A 40 9.26 3.99 -8.04
CA LEU A 40 8.71 2.63 -8.11
C LEU A 40 9.79 1.60 -7.78
N GLU A 41 10.97 1.73 -8.39
CA GLU A 41 12.13 0.86 -8.14
C GLU A 41 12.54 0.89 -6.68
N TRP A 42 12.74 2.08 -6.10
CA TRP A 42 13.10 2.23 -4.69
C TRP A 42 12.07 1.55 -3.78
N ALA A 43 10.79 1.85 -3.96
CA ALA A 43 9.73 1.32 -3.11
C ALA A 43 9.48 -0.18 -3.29
N SER A 44 9.82 -0.75 -4.45
CA SER A 44 9.67 -2.18 -4.75
C SER A 44 10.95 -3.00 -4.60
N SER A 45 12.10 -2.35 -4.33
CA SER A 45 13.43 -2.97 -4.24
C SER A 45 13.58 -3.98 -3.09
N SER A 46 12.77 -3.84 -2.04
CA SER A 46 12.77 -4.73 -0.88
C SER A 46 11.34 -5.06 -0.46
N PRO A 47 11.10 -6.20 0.22
CA PRO A 47 9.76 -6.58 0.64
C PRO A 47 9.27 -5.77 1.85
N ASN A 48 10.12 -4.98 2.49
CA ASN A 48 9.85 -4.34 3.78
C ASN A 48 8.58 -3.47 3.76
N ILE A 49 8.34 -2.77 2.66
CA ILE A 49 7.15 -1.93 2.49
C ILE A 49 5.87 -2.78 2.53
N LEU A 50 5.84 -3.86 1.75
CA LEU A 50 4.70 -4.78 1.70
C LEU A 50 4.54 -5.55 3.00
N ASN A 51 5.63 -6.11 3.53
CA ASN A 51 5.61 -6.86 4.78
C ASN A 51 5.11 -6.02 5.95
N THR A 52 5.50 -4.74 6.02
CA THR A 52 4.99 -3.85 7.05
C THR A 52 3.48 -3.69 6.88
N ALA A 53 2.99 -3.31 5.70
CA ALA A 53 1.57 -3.12 5.46
C ALA A 53 0.73 -4.39 5.76
N ILE A 54 1.19 -5.55 5.31
CA ILE A 54 0.53 -6.85 5.52
C ILE A 54 0.51 -7.20 7.01
N THR A 55 1.66 -7.15 7.69
CA THR A 55 1.74 -7.54 9.11
C THR A 55 1.09 -6.54 10.06
N ARG A 56 0.79 -5.31 9.60
CA ARG A 56 0.06 -4.32 10.40
C ARG A 56 -1.46 -4.54 10.37
N ALA A 57 -1.98 -5.24 9.37
CA ALA A 57 -3.41 -5.53 9.24
C ALA A 57 -3.78 -6.77 10.04
N LYS A 58 -4.78 -6.66 10.92
CA LYS A 58 -5.34 -7.83 11.63
C LYS A 58 -6.45 -8.52 10.85
N ASP A 59 -7.31 -7.71 10.23
CA ASP A 59 -8.52 -8.21 9.56
C ASP A 59 -8.43 -7.98 8.05
N TYR A 60 -8.17 -6.73 7.62
CA TYR A 60 -8.18 -6.37 6.20
C TYR A 60 -7.03 -5.44 5.79
N LEU A 61 -6.42 -5.74 4.64
CA LEU A 61 -5.50 -4.85 3.93
C LEU A 61 -6.15 -4.39 2.63
N TYR A 62 -6.29 -3.07 2.48
CA TYR A 62 -6.66 -2.43 1.22
C TYR A 62 -5.43 -1.80 0.58
N VAL A 63 -5.20 -2.08 -0.71
CA VAL A 63 -4.10 -1.49 -1.47
C VAL A 63 -4.70 -0.58 -2.54
N ILE A 64 -4.35 0.71 -2.48
CA ILE A 64 -4.89 1.75 -3.35
C ILE A 64 -3.75 2.28 -4.20
N GLY A 65 -3.85 2.18 -5.52
CA GLY A 65 -2.83 2.68 -6.45
C GLY A 65 -3.08 2.22 -7.88
N ASN A 66 -2.30 2.75 -8.82
CA ASN A 66 -2.41 2.35 -10.22
C ASN A 66 -1.82 0.94 -10.43
N ARG A 67 -2.70 -0.05 -10.51
CA ARG A 67 -2.33 -1.45 -10.69
C ARG A 67 -1.46 -1.68 -11.93
N GLN A 68 -1.72 -1.00 -13.04
CA GLN A 68 -0.96 -1.13 -14.28
C GLN A 68 0.44 -0.51 -14.20
N VAL A 69 0.70 0.31 -13.18
CA VAL A 69 2.04 0.83 -12.87
C VAL A 69 2.79 -0.14 -11.97
N TRP A 70 2.12 -0.73 -10.98
CA TRP A 70 2.79 -1.51 -9.94
C TRP A 70 2.92 -3.01 -10.20
N LYS A 71 2.08 -3.59 -11.07
CA LYS A 71 1.99 -5.05 -11.27
C LYS A 71 3.29 -5.72 -11.72
N ASP A 72 4.19 -4.97 -12.35
CA ASP A 72 5.42 -5.51 -12.93
C ASP A 72 6.67 -5.12 -12.09
N TYR A 73 6.51 -4.43 -10.96
CA TYR A 73 7.64 -3.88 -10.20
C TYR A 73 7.97 -4.66 -8.92
N GLY A 74 9.15 -5.31 -8.93
CA GLY A 74 9.76 -5.94 -7.76
C GLY A 74 8.78 -6.83 -6.98
N TYR A 75 8.72 -6.65 -5.67
CA TYR A 75 7.85 -7.45 -4.80
C TYR A 75 6.34 -7.19 -5.01
N PHE A 76 5.95 -6.08 -5.65
CA PHE A 76 4.53 -5.79 -5.94
C PHE A 76 3.97 -6.68 -7.04
N SER A 77 4.81 -7.33 -7.86
CA SER A 77 4.37 -8.35 -8.80
C SER A 77 3.79 -9.59 -8.11
N TYR A 78 4.36 -9.98 -6.96
CA TYR A 78 3.81 -11.07 -6.14
C TYR A 78 2.48 -10.68 -5.49
N LEU A 79 2.40 -9.44 -4.99
CA LEU A 79 1.15 -8.89 -4.46
C LEU A 79 0.04 -8.88 -5.54
N HIS A 80 0.38 -8.50 -6.77
CA HIS A 80 -0.55 -8.52 -7.89
C HIS A 80 -1.09 -9.91 -8.17
N LYS A 81 -0.21 -10.91 -8.27
CA LYS A 81 -0.59 -12.32 -8.46
C LYS A 81 -1.49 -12.82 -7.32
N ALA A 82 -1.14 -12.52 -6.08
CA ALA A 82 -1.96 -12.91 -4.93
C ALA A 82 -3.36 -12.28 -4.98
N PHE A 83 -3.49 -11.04 -5.46
CA PHE A 83 -4.79 -10.41 -5.65
C PHE A 83 -5.58 -10.98 -6.82
N ASP A 84 -4.95 -11.46 -7.88
CA ASP A 84 -5.66 -12.16 -8.96
C ASP A 84 -6.27 -13.49 -8.50
N GLU A 85 -5.58 -14.20 -7.61
CA GLU A 85 -6.03 -15.50 -7.12
C GLU A 85 -7.09 -15.39 -6.02
N LYS A 86 -6.95 -14.40 -5.12
CA LYS A 86 -7.70 -14.36 -3.85
C LYS A 86 -8.25 -12.99 -3.47
N GLY A 87 -7.95 -11.96 -4.25
CA GLY A 87 -8.32 -10.58 -3.96
C GLY A 87 -9.70 -10.20 -4.51
N ILE A 88 -10.31 -9.20 -3.88
CA ILE A 88 -11.45 -8.49 -4.48
C ILE A 88 -10.90 -7.24 -5.16
N PHE A 89 -11.06 -7.16 -6.47
CA PHE A 89 -10.67 -6.00 -7.25
C PHE A 89 -11.84 -5.05 -7.43
N ILE A 90 -11.64 -3.79 -7.07
CA ILE A 90 -12.58 -2.70 -7.32
C ILE A 90 -11.88 -1.73 -8.27
N GLY A 91 -12.24 -1.80 -9.55
CA GLY A 91 -11.75 -0.87 -10.56
C GLY A 91 -12.62 0.38 -10.62
N VAL A 92 -11.99 1.51 -10.95
CA VAL A 92 -12.65 2.75 -11.38
C VAL A 92 -12.25 3.02 -12.82
#